data_AF-A0A364P371-F1
#
_entry.id   AF-A0A364P371-F1
#
_cell.length_a   1.000
_cell.length_b   1.000
_cell.length_c   1.000
_cell.angle_alpha   90.00
_cell.angle_beta   90.00
_cell.angle_gamma   90.00
#
_symmetry.space_group_name_H-M   'P 1'
#
loop_
_entity.id
_entity.type
_entity.pdbx_description
1 polymer ?
#
loop_
_entity_poly.entity_id
_entity_poly.type
_entity_poly.pdbx_seq_one_letter_code
_entity_poly.pdbx_strand_id
1 'polypeptide(L)'
;MRWLVVLVAILVIAASPAWTAEWDKPGSSDWPPIPGNVGMTGFLGEWDPQCNNGAYLENGRMTVHADGRIGYALKNPYLPTQYRLIEETAYYVLLMVRSPPVGKYGESFGFAIFRPEGKFGDPIPLRLHTCWPEQKELSGFSWNDGDQGARRVWQGSKSCNPALRKLTEREPFFGEGVRGWDQPCNYDRPIR
;
A
#
# COMPACT_ATOMS: atom_id res chain seq x y z
N MET A 1 35.84 -40.51 32.98
CA MET A 1 35.58 -40.61 31.53
C MET A 1 34.06 -40.74 31.39
N ARG A 2 33.37 -39.64 31.10
CA ARG A 2 33.04 -39.13 29.75
C ARG A 2 31.72 -39.76 29.23
N TRP A 3 30.63 -38.96 29.31
CA TRP A 3 29.49 -38.76 28.38
C TRP A 3 28.74 -40.02 27.85
N LEU A 4 27.42 -40.10 27.74
CA LEU A 4 26.49 -39.30 26.92
C LEU A 4 25.06 -39.51 27.48
N VAL A 5 24.30 -38.47 27.86
CA VAL A 5 23.51 -37.54 27.02
C VAL A 5 22.19 -38.16 26.49
N VAL A 6 21.12 -37.66 27.11
CA VAL A 6 19.69 -37.75 26.79
C VAL A 6 19.40 -37.13 25.41
N LEU A 7 18.50 -37.73 24.63
CA LEU A 7 17.92 -37.08 23.45
C LEU A 7 16.40 -37.29 23.43
N VAL A 8 15.71 -36.37 24.09
CA VAL A 8 14.29 -36.06 23.90
C VAL A 8 14.26 -34.99 22.80
N ALA A 9 13.88 -35.37 21.58
CA ALA A 9 13.62 -34.42 20.52
C ALA A 9 12.12 -34.06 20.54
N ILE A 10 11.79 -33.00 21.25
CA ILE A 10 10.49 -32.32 21.13
C ILE A 10 10.45 -31.71 19.73
N LEU A 11 9.60 -32.24 18.87
CA LEU A 11 9.18 -31.58 17.63
C LEU A 11 8.35 -30.34 18.00
N VAL A 12 9.02 -29.21 18.22
CA VAL A 12 8.37 -27.91 18.17
C VAL A 12 8.17 -27.61 16.69
N ILE A 13 7.02 -28.00 16.15
CA ILE A 13 6.52 -27.41 14.91
C ILE A 13 6.29 -25.94 15.25
N ALA A 14 7.26 -25.09 14.90
CA ALA A 14 7.07 -23.65 14.89
C ALA A 14 6.06 -23.34 13.78
N ALA A 15 4.77 -23.52 14.09
CA ALA A 15 3.71 -22.83 13.40
C ALA A 15 3.97 -21.34 13.64
N SER A 16 4.70 -20.72 12.71
CA SER A 16 4.80 -19.27 12.66
C SER A 16 3.37 -18.75 12.68
N PRO A 17 3.01 -17.83 13.60
CA PRO A 17 1.68 -17.25 13.55
C PRO A 17 1.50 -16.69 12.14
N ALA A 18 0.44 -17.10 11.45
CA ALA A 18 -0.02 -16.37 10.29
C ALA A 18 -0.30 -14.95 10.81
N TRP A 19 0.44 -13.96 10.34
CA TRP A 19 0.30 -12.59 10.80
C TRP A 19 -1.06 -12.12 10.32
N THR A 20 -2.08 -12.21 11.18
CA THR A 20 -3.39 -11.61 10.94
C THR A 20 -3.25 -10.13 11.28
N ALA A 21 -2.51 -9.38 10.46
CA ALA A 21 -2.49 -7.94 10.57
C ALA A 21 -3.94 -7.47 10.49
N GLU A 22 -4.42 -6.79 11.54
CA GLU A 22 -5.73 -6.17 11.51
C GLU A 22 -5.73 -5.12 10.38
N TRP A 23 -6.45 -5.44 9.30
CA TRP A 23 -6.48 -4.69 8.03
C TRP A 23 -7.08 -3.29 8.19
N ASP A 24 -7.79 -3.04 9.28
CA ASP A 24 -8.48 -1.80 9.63
C ASP A 24 -7.61 -0.84 10.47
N LYS A 25 -6.38 -1.21 10.83
CA LYS A 25 -5.47 -0.38 11.65
C LYS A 25 -4.09 -0.18 11.00
N PRO A 26 -3.93 0.86 10.17
CA PRO A 26 -2.63 1.23 9.62
C PRO A 26 -1.57 1.46 10.67
N GLY A 27 -0.41 0.86 10.47
CA GLY A 27 0.73 1.02 11.37
C GLY A 27 0.51 0.47 12.78
N SER A 28 -0.44 -0.46 12.96
CA SER A 28 -0.48 -1.28 14.18
C SER A 28 0.82 -2.08 14.31
N SER A 29 1.14 -2.51 15.54
CA SER A 29 2.33 -3.31 15.84
C SER A 29 2.37 -4.64 15.06
N ASP A 30 1.25 -5.05 14.48
CA ASP A 30 1.11 -6.28 13.71
C ASP A 30 1.56 -6.09 12.24
N TRP A 31 1.89 -4.86 11.83
CA TRP A 31 2.47 -4.59 10.53
C TRP A 31 3.99 -4.71 10.60
N PRO A 32 4.66 -5.36 9.62
CA PRO A 32 6.11 -5.37 9.58
C PRO A 32 6.64 -3.95 9.38
N PRO A 33 7.73 -3.56 10.06
CA PRO A 33 8.33 -2.24 9.87
C PRO A 33 8.99 -2.14 8.49
N ILE A 34 9.06 -0.91 7.96
CA ILE A 34 9.86 -0.56 6.80
C ILE A 34 11.34 -0.81 7.15
N PRO A 35 12.05 -1.68 6.42
CA PRO A 35 13.45 -1.98 6.67
C PRO A 35 14.32 -0.73 6.71
N GLY A 36 15.12 -0.59 7.76
CA GLY A 36 16.01 0.57 7.92
C GLY A 36 15.30 1.92 8.03
N ASN A 37 13.96 1.95 8.18
CA ASN A 37 13.13 3.16 8.20
C ASN A 37 13.38 4.08 7.01
N VAL A 38 13.61 3.50 5.82
CA VAL A 38 13.96 4.25 4.61
C VAL A 38 12.82 5.11 4.04
N GLY A 39 11.61 5.01 4.59
CA GLY A 39 10.44 5.77 4.14
C GLY A 39 10.12 5.53 2.67
N MET A 40 9.71 6.59 1.96
CA MET A 40 9.34 6.56 0.55
C MET A 40 10.47 6.07 -0.35
N THR A 41 11.73 6.31 0.03
CA THR A 41 12.88 5.92 -0.79
C THR A 41 12.96 4.40 -1.00
N GLY A 42 12.51 3.60 -0.02
CA GLY A 42 12.43 2.15 -0.16
C GLY A 42 11.45 1.66 -1.21
N PHE A 43 10.49 2.52 -1.57
CA PHE A 43 9.43 2.20 -2.52
C PHE A 43 9.66 2.73 -3.94
N LEU A 44 10.76 3.44 -4.18
CA LEU A 44 11.11 3.94 -5.51
C LEU A 44 11.53 2.80 -6.44
N GLY A 45 11.36 3.00 -7.75
CA GLY A 45 11.76 2.06 -8.80
C GLY A 45 10.62 1.19 -9.30
N GLU A 46 10.99 0.09 -9.96
CA GLU A 46 10.05 -0.82 -10.61
C GLU A 46 9.49 -1.87 -9.65
N TRP A 47 8.25 -2.27 -9.93
CA TRP A 47 7.43 -3.18 -9.15
C TRP A 47 6.56 -4.03 -10.07
N ASP A 48 6.64 -5.35 -9.93
CA ASP A 48 5.85 -6.33 -10.66
C ASP A 48 4.70 -6.86 -9.79
N PRO A 49 3.43 -6.75 -10.25
CA PRO A 49 2.30 -7.24 -9.48
C PRO A 49 2.35 -8.77 -9.37
N GLN A 50 2.00 -9.29 -8.20
CA GLN A 50 1.80 -10.70 -7.89
C GLN A 50 0.35 -10.86 -7.46
N CYS A 51 -0.49 -11.31 -8.39
CA CYS A 51 -1.94 -11.44 -8.20
C CYS A 51 -2.40 -12.86 -8.58
N ASN A 52 -3.31 -13.43 -7.79
CA ASN A 52 -3.70 -14.85 -7.89
C ASN A 52 -4.37 -15.26 -9.23
N ASN A 53 -4.95 -14.33 -9.99
CA ASN A 53 -5.74 -14.65 -11.21
C ASN A 53 -5.09 -14.31 -12.57
N GLY A 54 -3.78 -14.01 -12.64
CA GLY A 54 -3.01 -13.98 -13.90
C GLY A 54 -3.29 -12.85 -14.92
N ALA A 55 -4.55 -12.46 -15.14
CA ALA A 55 -4.97 -11.52 -16.20
C ALA A 55 -4.51 -10.06 -16.01
N TYR A 56 -4.07 -9.69 -14.81
CA TYR A 56 -3.58 -8.35 -14.48
C TYR A 56 -2.04 -8.27 -14.35
N LEU A 57 -1.35 -9.43 -14.40
CA LEU A 57 0.11 -9.50 -14.31
C LEU A 57 0.79 -8.75 -15.47
N GLU A 58 0.26 -8.88 -16.69
CA GLU A 58 0.83 -8.28 -17.90
C GLU A 58 0.69 -6.74 -17.94
N ASN A 59 -0.24 -6.16 -17.16
CA ASN A 59 -0.62 -4.75 -17.24
C ASN A 59 -0.19 -3.90 -16.04
N GLY A 60 0.14 -4.53 -14.92
CA GLY A 60 0.26 -3.85 -13.62
C GLY A 60 1.68 -3.47 -13.21
N ARG A 61 2.72 -3.75 -14.02
CA ARG A 61 4.09 -3.30 -13.72
C ARG A 61 4.07 -1.79 -13.53
N MET A 62 4.52 -1.36 -12.36
CA MET A 62 4.50 0.02 -11.92
C MET A 62 5.93 0.52 -11.71
N THR A 63 6.18 1.79 -12.03
CA THR A 63 7.43 2.48 -11.68
C THR A 63 7.10 3.69 -10.82
N VAL A 64 7.71 3.77 -9.65
CA VAL A 64 7.52 4.88 -8.72
C VAL A 64 8.75 5.79 -8.79
N HIS A 65 8.55 7.02 -9.25
CA HIS A 65 9.63 7.97 -9.51
C HIS A 65 9.78 8.98 -8.37
N ALA A 66 11.02 9.34 -8.04
CA ALA A 66 11.32 10.31 -6.98
C ALA A 66 10.71 11.72 -7.20
N ASP A 67 10.33 12.04 -8.44
CA ASP A 67 9.71 13.32 -8.82
C ASP A 67 8.18 13.34 -8.64
N GLY A 68 7.60 12.34 -7.98
CA GLY A 68 6.17 12.27 -7.73
C GLY A 68 5.36 11.67 -8.88
N ARG A 69 6.00 11.05 -9.88
CA ARG A 69 5.30 10.33 -10.96
C ARG A 69 5.14 8.84 -10.65
N ILE A 70 4.07 8.27 -11.18
CA ILE A 70 3.85 6.82 -11.26
C ILE A 70 3.72 6.44 -12.74
N GLY A 71 4.60 5.58 -13.21
CA GLY A 71 4.55 4.96 -14.53
C GLY A 71 3.90 3.58 -14.46
N TYR A 72 3.27 3.17 -15.55
CA TYR A 72 2.79 1.79 -15.74
C TYR A 72 3.24 1.28 -17.10
N ALA A 73 3.53 -0.01 -17.19
CA ALA A 73 3.90 -0.64 -18.46
C ALA A 73 2.77 -0.53 -19.50
N LEU A 74 1.51 -0.73 -19.08
CA LEU A 74 0.34 -0.48 -19.93
C LEU A 74 -0.33 0.86 -19.57
N LYS A 75 -0.59 1.68 -20.59
CA LYS A 75 -1.36 2.92 -20.42
C LYS A 75 -2.82 2.59 -20.10
N ASN A 76 -3.21 2.81 -18.84
CA ASN A 76 -4.60 2.80 -18.41
C ASN A 76 -4.97 4.19 -17.85
N PRO A 77 -5.95 4.90 -18.45
CA PRO A 77 -6.28 6.27 -18.06
C PRO A 77 -6.93 6.37 -16.67
N TYR A 78 -7.39 5.26 -16.10
CA TYR A 78 -7.99 5.23 -14.76
C TYR A 78 -6.95 5.11 -13.64
N LEU A 79 -5.70 4.74 -13.96
CA LEU A 79 -4.64 4.57 -12.98
C LEU A 79 -4.01 5.91 -12.58
N PRO A 80 -3.61 6.06 -11.30
CA PRO A 80 -2.98 7.27 -10.83
C PRO A 80 -1.58 7.43 -11.41
N THR A 81 -1.28 8.57 -12.01
CA THR A 81 0.02 8.86 -12.67
C THR A 81 0.90 9.81 -11.87
N GLN A 82 0.37 10.39 -10.80
CA GLN A 82 1.10 11.28 -9.90
C GLN A 82 0.77 10.98 -8.44
N TYR A 83 1.72 11.28 -7.56
CA TYR A 83 1.56 11.15 -6.12
C TYR A 83 2.19 12.31 -5.36
N ARG A 84 1.73 12.49 -4.12
CA ARG A 84 2.32 13.37 -3.10
C ARG A 84 2.43 12.64 -1.78
N LEU A 85 3.53 12.89 -1.10
CA LEU A 85 3.83 12.29 0.19
C LEU A 85 3.07 12.99 1.32
N ILE A 86 2.19 12.25 1.99
CA ILE A 86 1.35 12.75 3.08
C ILE A 86 1.93 12.37 4.43
N GLU A 87 2.41 11.13 4.57
CA GLU A 87 2.94 10.64 5.84
C GLU A 87 3.98 9.56 5.61
N GLU A 88 5.02 9.59 6.44
CA GLU A 88 5.99 8.49 6.56
C GLU A 88 6.01 8.04 8.00
N THR A 89 5.85 6.74 8.21
CA THR A 89 5.96 6.10 9.52
C THR A 89 6.98 4.98 9.47
N ALA A 90 7.25 4.35 10.61
CA ALA A 90 8.06 3.14 10.66
C ALA A 90 7.40 1.94 9.95
N TYR A 91 6.12 2.00 9.59
CA TYR A 91 5.35 0.83 9.11
C TYR A 91 4.74 1.03 7.71
N TYR A 92 4.53 2.27 7.30
CA TYR A 92 3.92 2.59 6.02
C TYR A 92 4.31 3.98 5.53
N VAL A 93 4.10 4.18 4.24
CA VAL A 93 4.08 5.48 3.60
C VAL A 93 2.67 5.74 3.06
N LEU A 94 2.12 6.92 3.36
CA LEU A 94 0.83 7.36 2.88
C LEU A 94 1.02 8.42 1.79
N LEU A 95 0.39 8.17 0.65
CA LEU A 95 0.41 9.03 -0.52
C LEU A 95 -1.00 9.52 -0.83
N MET A 96 -1.12 10.75 -1.33
CA MET A 96 -2.28 11.15 -2.13
C MET A 96 -1.92 10.94 -3.59
N VAL A 97 -2.77 10.24 -4.33
CA VAL A 97 -2.56 9.89 -5.72
C VAL A 97 -3.56 10.61 -6.62
N ARG A 98 -3.14 10.96 -7.84
CA ARG A 98 -3.95 11.65 -8.84
C ARG A 98 -4.03 10.83 -10.11
N SER A 99 -5.24 10.50 -10.52
CA SER A 99 -5.54 9.96 -11.85
C SER A 99 -5.91 11.09 -12.81
N PRO A 100 -5.47 11.02 -14.08
CA PRO A 100 -5.85 12.00 -15.08
C PRO A 100 -7.37 11.96 -15.34
N PRO A 101 -7.94 13.03 -15.91
CA PRO A 101 -9.36 13.05 -16.27
C PRO A 101 -9.66 11.99 -17.34
N VAL A 102 -10.82 11.35 -17.24
CA VAL A 102 -11.26 10.31 -18.19
C VAL A 102 -12.64 10.64 -18.76
N GLY A 103 -12.65 11.02 -20.04
CA GLY A 103 -13.88 11.41 -20.72
C GLY A 103 -14.56 12.60 -20.04
N LYS A 104 -15.80 12.40 -19.57
CA LYS A 104 -16.56 13.42 -18.82
C LYS A 104 -16.22 13.49 -17.33
N TYR A 105 -15.46 12.53 -16.82
CA TYR A 105 -15.04 12.53 -15.43
C TYR A 105 -13.77 13.38 -15.31
N GLY A 106 -13.79 14.34 -14.38
CA GLY A 106 -12.62 15.14 -14.06
C GLY A 106 -11.50 14.30 -13.45
N GLU A 107 -10.50 14.99 -12.93
CA GLU A 107 -9.42 14.35 -12.17
C GLU A 107 -9.99 13.58 -10.99
N SER A 108 -9.38 12.44 -10.69
CA SER A 108 -9.71 11.64 -9.51
C SER A 108 -8.55 11.65 -8.54
N PHE A 109 -8.87 11.77 -7.26
CA PHE A 109 -7.89 11.78 -6.18
C PHE A 109 -8.19 10.67 -5.20
N GLY A 110 -7.15 9.92 -4.84
CA GLY A 110 -7.23 8.85 -3.87
C GLY A 110 -6.09 8.93 -2.86
N PHE A 111 -6.15 8.08 -1.86
CA PHE A 111 -5.06 7.82 -0.95
C PHE A 111 -4.51 6.41 -1.21
N ALA A 112 -3.20 6.26 -1.10
CA ALA A 112 -2.51 5.00 -1.24
C ALA A 112 -1.56 4.79 -0.05
N ILE A 113 -1.66 3.65 0.62
CA ILE A 113 -0.65 3.18 1.56
C ILE A 113 0.29 2.20 0.87
N PHE A 114 1.57 2.45 1.05
CA PHE A 114 2.65 1.55 0.68
C PHE A 114 3.22 0.96 1.96
N ARG A 115 3.28 -0.37 2.05
CA ARG A 115 3.82 -1.08 3.21
C ARG A 115 4.55 -2.36 2.80
N PRO A 116 5.54 -2.83 3.55
CA PRO A 116 6.10 -4.15 3.34
C PRO A 116 5.05 -5.24 3.67
N GLU A 117 5.16 -6.37 2.98
CA GLU A 117 4.39 -7.58 3.24
C GLU A 117 5.29 -8.71 3.73
N GLY A 118 4.80 -9.48 4.70
CA GLY A 118 5.41 -10.75 5.10
C GLY A 118 6.65 -10.68 5.99
N LYS A 119 7.32 -11.83 6.13
CA LYS A 119 8.58 -12.00 6.89
C LYS A 119 9.77 -11.76 5.96
N PHE A 120 10.84 -11.23 6.55
CA PHE A 120 12.09 -10.83 5.89
C PHE A 120 12.62 -11.86 4.87
N GLY A 121 12.75 -11.39 3.62
CA GLY A 121 13.48 -11.98 2.50
C GLY A 121 13.85 -10.86 1.52
N ASP A 122 14.92 -11.01 0.75
CA ASP A 122 15.33 -10.02 -0.26
C ASP A 122 14.94 -10.54 -1.65
N PRO A 123 14.08 -9.84 -2.42
CA PRO A 123 13.43 -8.55 -2.14
C PRO A 123 12.16 -8.67 -1.26
N ILE A 124 11.86 -7.63 -0.49
CA ILE A 124 10.65 -7.54 0.34
C ILE A 124 9.46 -7.11 -0.54
N PRO A 125 8.38 -7.90 -0.61
CA PRO A 125 7.18 -7.51 -1.33
C PRO A 125 6.55 -6.25 -0.74
N LEU A 126 6.03 -5.39 -1.61
CA LEU A 126 5.20 -4.25 -1.30
C LEU A 126 3.73 -4.65 -1.39
N ARG A 127 2.93 -4.25 -0.40
CA ARG A 127 1.47 -4.24 -0.52
C ARG A 127 0.96 -2.82 -0.69
N LEU A 128 0.03 -2.67 -1.63
CA LEU A 128 -0.64 -1.41 -1.97
C LEU A 128 -2.08 -1.43 -1.47
N HIS A 129 -2.44 -0.40 -0.74
CA HIS A 129 -3.74 -0.22 -0.12
C HIS A 129 -4.34 1.10 -0.60
N THR A 130 -5.58 1.13 -1.09
CA THR A 130 -6.17 2.37 -1.64
C THR A 130 -7.51 2.75 -1.03
N CYS A 131 -7.80 4.05 -0.96
CA CYS A 131 -9.08 4.60 -0.54
C CYS A 131 -9.40 5.83 -1.38
N TRP A 132 -10.68 6.05 -1.65
CA TRP A 132 -11.16 7.17 -2.44
C TRP A 132 -12.01 8.07 -1.53
N PRO A 133 -11.55 9.29 -1.18
CA PRO A 133 -12.35 10.22 -0.41
C PRO A 133 -13.61 10.60 -1.17
N GLU A 134 -14.67 10.94 -0.46
CA GLU A 134 -15.89 11.41 -1.10
C GLU A 134 -15.68 12.77 -1.78
N GLN A 135 -16.41 13.04 -2.86
CA GLN A 135 -16.31 14.29 -3.62
C GLN A 135 -16.52 15.55 -2.74
N LYS A 136 -17.37 15.45 -1.71
CA LYS A 136 -17.59 16.53 -0.75
C LYS A 136 -16.36 16.84 0.11
N GLU A 137 -15.51 15.84 0.36
CA GLU A 137 -14.27 15.98 1.13
C GLU A 137 -13.14 16.59 0.28
N LEU A 138 -13.25 16.47 -1.04
CA LEU A 138 -12.38 17.13 -2.02
C LEU A 138 -12.84 18.54 -2.38
N SER A 139 -13.93 19.05 -1.78
CA SER A 139 -14.46 20.37 -2.11
C SER A 139 -13.44 21.47 -1.79
N GLY A 140 -13.11 22.27 -2.81
CA GLY A 140 -12.11 23.35 -2.69
C GLY A 140 -10.66 22.88 -2.68
N PHE A 141 -10.38 21.58 -2.81
CA PHE A 141 -9.03 21.07 -2.99
C PHE A 141 -8.54 21.30 -4.42
N SER A 142 -7.32 21.82 -4.55
CA SER A 142 -6.58 21.84 -5.81
C SER A 142 -5.29 21.04 -5.66
N TRP A 143 -5.01 20.18 -6.64
CA TRP A 143 -3.70 19.53 -6.72
C TRP A 143 -2.57 20.56 -6.75
N ASN A 144 -2.77 21.78 -7.20
CA ASN A 144 -1.69 22.77 -7.25
C ASN A 144 -1.37 23.42 -5.89
N ASP A 145 -2.14 23.15 -4.83
CA ASP A 145 -1.96 23.76 -3.49
C ASP A 145 -0.81 23.14 -2.65
N GLY A 146 0.05 22.35 -3.28
CA GLY A 146 1.14 21.64 -2.60
C GLY A 146 0.69 20.56 -1.62
N ASP A 147 1.64 20.02 -0.87
CA ASP A 147 1.42 18.88 0.04
C ASP A 147 0.48 19.23 1.21
N GLN A 148 0.39 20.51 1.57
CA GLN A 148 -0.48 20.97 2.65
C GLN A 148 -1.97 20.82 2.29
N GLY A 149 -2.36 21.03 1.03
CA GLY A 149 -3.72 20.76 0.58
C GLY A 149 -4.07 19.29 0.75
N ALA A 150 -3.16 18.41 0.30
CA ALA A 150 -3.35 16.96 0.36
C ALA A 150 -3.41 16.44 1.80
N ARG A 151 -2.56 16.95 2.70
CA ARG A 151 -2.59 16.65 4.14
C ARG A 151 -3.89 17.10 4.80
N ARG A 152 -4.45 18.25 4.40
CA ARG A 152 -5.74 18.73 4.92
C ARG A 152 -6.90 17.84 4.50
N VAL A 153 -6.93 17.40 3.24
CA VAL A 153 -7.93 16.42 2.77
C VAL A 153 -7.82 15.14 3.59
N TRP A 154 -6.61 14.62 3.78
CA TRP A 154 -6.39 13.43 4.62
C TRP A 154 -6.91 13.61 6.05
N GLN A 155 -6.51 14.69 6.71
CA GLN A 155 -6.89 14.98 8.10
C GLN A 155 -8.40 15.17 8.28
N GLY A 156 -9.12 15.55 7.23
CA GLY A 156 -10.57 15.79 7.25
C GLY A 156 -11.42 14.66 6.66
N SER A 157 -10.82 13.67 6.00
CA SER A 157 -11.56 12.63 5.28
C SER A 157 -12.14 11.60 6.26
N LYS A 158 -13.46 11.60 6.44
CA LYS A 158 -14.19 10.59 7.21
C LYS A 158 -14.34 9.29 6.42
N SER A 159 -14.22 9.35 5.10
CA SER A 159 -14.21 8.16 4.24
C SER A 159 -12.89 7.39 4.34
N CYS A 160 -11.77 8.11 4.49
CA CYS A 160 -10.43 7.55 4.39
C CYS A 160 -9.50 7.84 5.57
N ASN A 161 -9.89 8.43 6.72
CA ASN A 161 -9.00 8.61 7.89
C ASN A 161 -9.52 7.82 9.12
N PRO A 162 -8.73 6.91 9.74
CA PRO A 162 -9.25 6.00 10.75
C PRO A 162 -9.35 6.69 12.11
N ALA A 163 -8.73 7.87 12.27
CA ALA A 163 -8.87 8.70 13.45
C ALA A 163 -10.27 9.37 13.52
N LEU A 164 -10.97 9.46 12.39
CA LEU A 164 -12.27 10.14 12.30
C LEU A 164 -13.48 9.20 12.25
N ARG A 165 -13.26 7.89 12.08
CA ARG A 165 -14.30 6.88 11.89
C ARG A 165 -13.79 5.52 12.33
N LYS A 166 -14.64 4.75 13.01
CA LYS A 166 -14.40 3.32 13.23
C LYS A 166 -14.76 2.56 11.96
N LEU A 167 -13.81 1.78 11.46
CA LEU A 167 -13.97 0.91 10.31
C LEU A 167 -14.02 -0.55 10.74
N THR A 168 -14.48 -1.40 9.84
CA THR A 168 -14.61 -2.84 10.08
C THR A 168 -13.96 -3.59 8.94
N GLU A 169 -13.75 -4.90 9.10
CA GLU A 169 -13.27 -5.75 8.02
C GLU A 169 -14.17 -5.71 6.76
N ARG A 170 -15.48 -5.46 6.92
CA ARG A 170 -16.42 -5.30 5.80
C ARG A 170 -16.32 -3.93 5.12
N GLU A 171 -15.76 -2.96 5.79
CA GLU A 171 -15.53 -1.59 5.32
C GLU A 171 -14.10 -1.17 5.67
N PRO A 172 -13.09 -1.84 5.10
CA PRO A 172 -11.70 -1.63 5.51
C PRO A 172 -11.22 -0.23 5.15
N PHE A 173 -10.23 0.24 5.91
CA PHE A 173 -9.61 1.55 5.77
C PHE A 173 -9.05 1.82 4.38
N PHE A 174 -8.37 0.83 3.86
CA PHE A 174 -7.88 0.79 2.51
C PHE A 174 -8.25 -0.56 1.93
N GLY A 175 -9.49 -0.66 1.47
CA GLY A 175 -9.99 -1.86 0.83
C GLY A 175 -9.08 -2.28 -0.30
N GLU A 176 -8.56 -3.49 -0.20
CA GLU A 176 -8.20 -4.21 -1.40
C GLU A 176 -9.50 -4.51 -2.14
N GLY A 177 -9.58 -4.04 -3.38
CA GLY A 177 -10.68 -4.38 -4.28
C GLY A 177 -12.01 -3.70 -3.97
N VAL A 178 -12.20 -2.46 -4.44
CA VAL A 178 -13.46 -2.10 -5.10
C VAL A 178 -13.14 -1.18 -6.29
N ARG A 179 -13.35 -1.73 -7.49
CA ARG A 179 -13.09 -1.19 -8.86
C ARG A 179 -11.61 -1.15 -9.29
N GLY A 180 -11.08 -2.31 -9.66
CA GLY A 180 -9.90 -2.40 -10.53
C GLY A 180 -9.15 -3.72 -10.41
N TRP A 181 -9.06 -4.26 -9.19
CA TRP A 181 -8.38 -5.50 -8.88
C TRP A 181 -9.38 -6.36 -8.09
N ASP A 182 -9.95 -7.39 -8.71
CA ASP A 182 -10.93 -8.29 -8.06
C ASP A 182 -10.28 -9.20 -6.99
N GLN A 183 -9.09 -8.84 -6.49
CA GLN A 183 -8.26 -9.61 -5.59
C GLN A 183 -7.16 -8.74 -4.94
N PRO A 184 -6.61 -9.19 -3.79
CA PRO A 184 -5.32 -8.73 -3.26
C PRO A 184 -4.22 -8.87 -4.30
N CYS A 185 -3.37 -7.85 -4.40
CA CYS A 185 -2.16 -7.92 -5.19
C CYS A 185 -0.99 -7.40 -4.37
N ASN A 186 0.09 -8.16 -4.40
CA ASN A 186 1.36 -7.75 -3.86
C ASN A 186 2.26 -7.31 -5.02
N TYR A 187 3.38 -6.68 -4.71
CA TYR A 187 4.31 -6.16 -5.70
C TYR A 187 5.72 -6.56 -5.32
N ASP A 188 6.39 -7.27 -6.23
CA ASP A 188 7.78 -7.67 -6.05
C ASP A 188 8.70 -6.80 -6.89
N ARG A 189 9.99 -6.80 -6.54
CA ARG A 189 11.00 -6.24 -7.44
C ARG A 189 11.10 -7.12 -8.69
N PRO A 190 11.26 -6.55 -9.90
CA PRO A 190 11.45 -7.35 -11.10
C PRO A 190 12.65 -8.28 -10.95
N ILE A 191 12.45 -9.56 -11.31
CA ILE A 191 13.53 -10.53 -11.42
C ILE A 191 14.41 -10.10 -12.60
N ARG A 192 15.70 -9.85 -12.33
CA ARG A 192 16.70 -9.51 -13.35
C ARG A 192 17.34 -10.74 -13.95
#